data_AF-A0A519EKI8-F1
#
_entry.id   AF-A0A519EKI8-F1
#
_cell.length_a   1.000
_cell.length_b   1.000
_cell.length_c   1.000
_cell.angle_alpha   90.00
_cell.angle_beta   90.00
_cell.angle_gamma   90.00
#
_symmetry.space_group_name_H-M   'P 1'
#
loop_
_entity.id
_entity.type
_entity.pdbx_description
1 polymer ?
#
loop_
_entity_poly.entity_id
_entity_poly.type
_entity_poly.pdbx_seq_one_letter_code
_entity_poly.pdbx_strand_id
1 'polypeptide(L)'
;MSRLLLTLALFLISCSAAAETWPTPDWPERLLSQNAAITALDAYAFPTRDEVERKGVRTDALLIIHDGEVVYERYGGVTRADTPHLTWSISKSILASVLGVAFGESRFKLEDAVARFYPPFSAHPDIKLQDLLHWASGLDWQEDYEYAPLNSSVVAMLYTRGRGDMARYTAEHGTASAP
;
A
#
# COMPACT_ATOMS: atom_id res chain seq x y z
N MET A 1 -18.36 -44.45 -29.80
CA MET A 1 -17.62 -43.34 -30.47
C MET A 1 -18.00 -41.96 -29.94
N SER A 2 -19.28 -41.62 -29.77
CA SER A 2 -19.71 -40.28 -29.30
C SER A 2 -19.16 -39.85 -27.93
N ARG A 3 -19.08 -40.74 -26.94
CA ARG A 3 -18.57 -40.39 -25.59
C ARG A 3 -17.05 -40.12 -25.55
N LEU A 4 -16.28 -40.76 -26.42
CA LEU A 4 -14.82 -40.61 -26.48
C LEU A 4 -14.43 -39.27 -27.15
N LEU A 5 -15.21 -38.85 -28.16
CA LEU A 5 -15.07 -37.56 -28.81
C LEU A 5 -15.43 -36.39 -27.88
N LEU A 6 -16.42 -36.56 -27.01
CA LEU A 6 -16.82 -35.53 -26.04
C LEU A 6 -15.76 -35.31 -24.95
N THR A 7 -15.13 -36.39 -24.45
CA THR A 7 -14.02 -36.29 -23.48
C THR A 7 -12.76 -35.69 -24.07
N LEU A 8 -12.48 -35.92 -25.36
CA LEU A 8 -11.32 -35.33 -26.04
C LEU A 8 -11.53 -33.82 -26.29
N ALA A 9 -12.76 -33.40 -26.59
CA ALA A 9 -13.12 -31.99 -26.74
C ALA A 9 -13.02 -31.21 -25.41
N LEU A 10 -13.39 -31.83 -24.28
CA LEU A 10 -13.24 -31.21 -22.95
C LEU A 10 -11.77 -31.07 -22.52
N PHE A 11 -10.89 -31.98 -22.92
CA PHE A 11 -9.44 -31.85 -22.69
C PHE A 11 -8.80 -30.74 -23.54
N LEU A 12 -9.28 -30.52 -24.77
CA LEU A 12 -8.78 -29.46 -25.66
C LEU A 12 -9.23 -28.04 -25.27
N ILE A 13 -10.25 -27.91 -24.41
CA ILE A 13 -10.70 -26.63 -23.84
C ILE A 13 -10.01 -26.34 -22.50
N SER A 14 -9.05 -27.18 -22.09
CA SER A 14 -8.10 -26.84 -21.03
C SER A 14 -7.11 -25.82 -21.57
N CYS A 15 -7.60 -24.61 -21.85
CA CYS A 15 -6.76 -23.44 -21.90
C CYS A 15 -6.13 -23.40 -20.52
N SER A 16 -4.86 -23.80 -20.42
CA SER A 16 -4.06 -23.56 -19.24
C SER A 16 -4.04 -22.05 -19.08
N ALA A 17 -5.00 -21.50 -18.34
CA ALA A 17 -4.88 -20.21 -17.73
C ALA A 17 -3.74 -20.39 -16.72
N ALA A 18 -2.50 -20.30 -17.22
CA ALA A 18 -1.37 -20.11 -16.35
C ALA A 18 -1.66 -18.80 -15.64
N ALA A 19 -1.88 -18.87 -14.33
CA ALA A 19 -1.91 -17.67 -13.52
C ALA A 19 -0.56 -17.00 -13.73
N GLU A 20 -0.55 -15.87 -14.44
CA GLU A 20 0.67 -15.09 -14.59
C GLU A 20 1.12 -14.68 -13.20
N THR A 21 2.37 -15.00 -12.87
CA THR A 21 2.97 -14.67 -11.58
C THR A 21 3.34 -13.20 -11.57
N TRP A 22 2.35 -12.35 -11.36
CA TRP A 22 2.52 -10.92 -11.15
C TRP A 22 2.89 -10.64 -9.69
N PRO A 23 3.88 -9.75 -9.41
CA PRO A 23 4.79 -9.07 -10.32
C PRO A 23 6.07 -9.87 -10.67
N THR A 24 6.61 -9.73 -11.90
CA THR A 24 7.95 -10.23 -12.28
C THR A 24 9.03 -9.13 -12.10
N PRO A 25 10.33 -9.47 -11.97
CA PRO A 25 11.40 -8.47 -11.84
C PRO A 25 11.55 -7.56 -13.06
N ASP A 26 11.34 -8.10 -14.26
CA ASP A 26 11.39 -7.36 -15.53
C ASP A 26 10.01 -7.49 -16.19
N TRP A 27 9.17 -6.46 -16.03
CA TRP A 27 7.88 -6.44 -16.70
C TRP A 27 8.09 -6.22 -18.20
N PRO A 28 7.40 -6.98 -19.07
CA PRO A 28 7.46 -6.71 -20.51
C PRO A 28 6.92 -5.31 -20.81
N GLU A 29 7.55 -4.64 -21.76
CA GLU A 29 7.16 -3.29 -22.18
C GLU A 29 6.43 -3.33 -23.53
N ARG A 30 5.27 -2.68 -23.57
CA ARG A 30 4.55 -2.32 -24.80
C ARG A 30 4.08 -0.88 -24.70
N LEU A 31 5.05 0.03 -24.83
CA LEU A 31 4.78 1.45 -24.71
C LEU A 31 3.80 1.94 -25.77
N LEU A 32 2.76 2.64 -25.33
CA LEU A 32 1.78 3.24 -26.22
C LEU A 32 2.42 4.36 -27.04
N SER A 33 2.14 4.38 -28.33
CA SER A 33 2.53 5.49 -29.20
C SER A 33 1.85 6.79 -28.77
N GLN A 34 2.55 7.91 -28.91
CA GLN A 34 2.00 9.23 -28.62
C GLN A 34 0.69 9.45 -29.38
N ASN A 35 -0.36 9.80 -28.66
CA ASN A 35 -1.68 10.13 -29.19
C ASN A 35 -2.31 11.22 -28.32
N ALA A 36 -3.51 11.68 -28.69
CA ALA A 36 -4.20 12.75 -27.98
C ALA A 36 -4.42 12.44 -26.48
N ALA A 37 -4.69 11.18 -26.12
CA ALA A 37 -4.90 10.77 -24.74
C ALA A 37 -3.59 10.77 -23.92
N ILE A 38 -2.49 10.25 -24.49
CA ILE A 38 -1.18 10.29 -23.83
C ILE A 38 -0.70 11.74 -23.66
N THR A 39 -0.89 12.60 -24.67
CA THR A 39 -0.58 14.03 -24.56
C THR A 39 -1.41 14.72 -23.47
N ALA A 40 -2.69 14.38 -23.35
CA ALA A 40 -3.54 14.92 -22.29
C ALA A 40 -3.13 14.42 -20.89
N LEU A 41 -2.78 13.14 -20.78
CA LEU A 41 -2.23 12.55 -19.55
C LEU A 41 -0.94 13.26 -19.13
N ASP A 42 -0.01 13.45 -20.07
CA ASP A 42 1.24 14.15 -19.85
C ASP A 42 1.02 15.57 -19.33
N ALA A 43 0.08 16.31 -19.93
CA ALA A 43 -0.25 17.67 -19.53
C ALA A 43 -0.86 17.73 -18.12
N TYR A 44 -1.66 16.72 -17.75
CA TYR A 44 -2.30 16.63 -16.44
C TYR A 44 -1.35 16.17 -15.33
N ALA A 45 -0.61 15.08 -15.57
CA ALA A 45 0.22 14.43 -14.57
C ALA A 45 1.56 15.13 -14.39
N PHE A 46 2.10 15.74 -15.45
CA PHE A 46 3.41 16.41 -15.44
C PHE A 46 3.34 17.85 -15.95
N PRO A 47 2.49 18.72 -15.35
CA PRO A 47 2.50 20.14 -15.70
C PRO A 47 3.83 20.78 -15.31
N THR A 48 4.13 21.93 -15.89
CA THR A 48 5.28 22.75 -15.47
C THR A 48 5.15 23.06 -13.98
N ARG A 49 6.17 22.69 -13.20
CA ARG A 49 6.19 22.91 -11.75
C ARG A 49 6.47 24.37 -11.45
N ASP A 50 5.60 24.99 -10.65
CA ASP A 50 5.93 26.23 -9.96
C ASP A 50 6.85 25.89 -8.79
N GLU A 51 8.14 26.20 -8.90
CA GLU A 51 9.12 25.93 -7.85
C GLU A 51 9.11 26.99 -6.73
N VAL A 52 8.44 28.13 -6.94
CA VAL A 52 8.33 29.19 -5.94
C VAL A 52 7.17 28.90 -5.00
N GLU A 53 5.95 28.77 -5.52
CA GLU A 53 4.78 28.53 -4.68
C GLU A 53 4.57 27.06 -4.34
N ARG A 54 5.19 26.15 -5.11
CA ARG A 54 5.07 24.68 -4.96
C ARG A 54 3.63 24.15 -4.97
N LYS A 55 2.72 24.89 -5.62
CA LYS A 55 1.31 24.50 -5.78
C LYS A 55 1.10 23.60 -7.00
N GLY A 56 -0.06 22.95 -7.05
CA GLY A 56 -0.49 22.12 -8.18
C GLY A 56 0.03 20.68 -8.14
N VAL A 57 -0.15 19.98 -9.26
CA VAL A 57 0.28 18.58 -9.41
C VAL A 57 1.80 18.51 -9.53
N ARG A 58 2.41 17.65 -8.71
CA ARG A 58 3.87 17.48 -8.63
C ARG A 58 4.24 16.00 -8.69
N THR A 59 3.83 15.31 -9.74
CA THR A 59 4.11 13.87 -9.94
C THR A 59 5.59 13.63 -10.15
N ASP A 60 6.20 12.81 -9.29
CA ASP A 60 7.60 12.41 -9.41
C ASP A 60 7.78 11.15 -10.28
N ALA A 61 6.80 10.25 -10.29
CA ALA A 61 6.76 9.07 -11.16
C ALA A 61 5.32 8.67 -11.47
N LEU A 62 5.07 8.23 -12.70
CA LEU A 62 3.82 7.59 -13.12
C LEU A 62 4.15 6.38 -13.98
N LEU A 63 3.61 5.22 -13.58
CA LEU A 63 3.73 3.95 -14.28
C LEU A 63 2.32 3.40 -14.50
N ILE A 64 1.98 3.04 -15.74
CA ILE A 64 0.72 2.40 -16.10
C ILE A 64 1.03 1.02 -16.64
N ILE A 65 0.36 0.05 -16.04
CA ILE A 65 0.45 -1.36 -16.37
C ILE A 65 -0.91 -1.82 -16.88
N HIS A 66 -0.92 -2.55 -18.00
CA HIS A 66 -2.14 -3.11 -18.57
C HIS A 66 -1.86 -4.51 -19.11
N ASP A 67 -2.66 -5.49 -18.68
CA ASP A 67 -2.50 -6.91 -19.05
C ASP A 67 -1.06 -7.41 -18.90
N GLY A 68 -0.42 -7.06 -17.78
CA GLY A 68 0.93 -7.53 -17.52
C GLY A 68 2.06 -6.74 -18.18
N GLU A 69 1.74 -5.74 -18.99
CA GLU A 69 2.75 -4.99 -19.72
C GLU A 69 2.83 -3.55 -19.22
N VAL A 70 4.03 -3.03 -19.11
CA VAL A 70 4.22 -1.58 -18.95
C VAL A 70 3.83 -0.92 -20.27
N VAL A 71 2.77 -0.12 -20.21
CA VAL A 71 2.22 0.57 -21.40
C VAL A 71 2.52 2.06 -21.41
N TYR A 72 2.92 2.61 -20.26
CA TYR A 72 3.37 3.99 -20.13
C TYR A 72 4.22 4.11 -18.86
N GLU A 73 5.34 4.82 -18.96
CA GLU A 73 6.10 5.26 -17.81
C GLU A 73 6.67 6.65 -18.04
N ARG A 74 6.69 7.47 -16.98
CA ARG A 74 7.33 8.78 -17.02
C ARG A 74 7.76 9.20 -15.62
N TYR A 75 8.90 9.88 -15.56
CA TYR A 75 9.49 10.37 -14.32
C TYR A 75 9.70 11.87 -14.38
N GLY A 76 9.46 12.56 -13.26
CA GLY A 76 9.57 14.00 -13.12
C GLY A 76 10.79 14.42 -12.29
N GLY A 77 11.36 15.58 -12.63
CA GLY A 77 12.50 16.14 -11.89
C GLY A 77 13.74 15.26 -11.96
N VAL A 78 14.29 14.89 -10.80
CA VAL A 78 15.50 14.04 -10.70
C VAL A 78 15.19 12.54 -10.60
N THR A 79 13.90 12.19 -10.50
CA THR A 79 13.44 10.82 -10.34
C THR A 79 13.66 10.03 -11.63
N ARG A 80 14.05 8.77 -11.47
CA ARG A 80 14.20 7.78 -12.55
C ARG A 80 13.61 6.44 -12.09
N ALA A 81 13.51 5.48 -12.99
CA ALA A 81 13.00 4.14 -12.71
C ALA A 81 13.68 3.45 -11.51
N ASP A 82 14.98 3.67 -11.31
CA ASP A 82 15.78 3.08 -10.24
C ASP A 82 15.78 3.88 -8.92
N THR A 83 15.04 4.99 -8.85
CA THR A 83 15.06 5.88 -7.68
C THR A 83 14.09 5.38 -6.60
N PRO A 84 14.55 5.02 -5.39
CA PRO A 84 13.64 4.69 -4.30
C PRO A 84 12.79 5.90 -3.92
N HIS A 85 11.47 5.72 -3.87
CA HIS A 85 10.53 6.78 -3.52
C HIS A 85 9.88 6.50 -2.16
N LEU A 86 9.69 7.56 -1.36
CA LEU A 86 8.94 7.44 -0.11
C LEU A 86 7.47 7.14 -0.42
N THR A 87 7.00 5.98 0.01
CA THR A 87 5.65 5.47 -0.31
C THR A 87 4.58 5.93 0.68
N TRP A 88 5.00 6.49 1.83
CA TRP A 88 4.10 6.88 2.92
C TRP A 88 3.11 5.76 3.27
N SER A 89 1.82 6.05 3.40
CA SER A 89 0.80 5.09 3.82
C SER A 89 0.57 3.92 2.86
N ILE A 90 1.11 3.92 1.63
CA ILE A 90 1.14 2.72 0.78
C ILE A 90 1.84 1.55 1.51
N SER A 91 2.81 1.85 2.38
CA SER A 91 3.48 0.85 3.22
C SER A 91 2.51 0.00 4.07
N LYS A 92 1.34 0.54 4.45
CA LYS A 92 0.31 -0.20 5.20
C LYS A 92 -0.25 -1.36 4.40
N SER A 93 -0.42 -1.22 3.09
CA SER A 93 -0.90 -2.30 2.22
C SER A 93 0.13 -3.43 2.10
N ILE A 94 1.41 -3.09 2.07
CA ILE A 94 2.51 -4.07 2.09
C ILE A 94 2.49 -4.83 3.44
N LEU A 95 2.38 -4.11 4.56
CA LEU A 95 2.24 -4.71 5.88
C LEU A 95 1.03 -5.64 5.98
N ALA A 96 -0.14 -5.19 5.52
CA ALA A 96 -1.36 -6.00 5.50
C ALA A 96 -1.21 -7.27 4.65
N SER A 97 -0.50 -7.19 3.52
CA SER A 97 -0.22 -8.35 2.67
C SER A 97 0.65 -9.39 3.38
N VAL A 98 1.71 -8.94 4.07
CA VAL A 98 2.57 -9.82 4.88
C VAL A 98 1.79 -10.45 6.04
N LEU A 99 0.94 -9.68 6.72
CA LEU A 99 0.06 -10.20 7.76
C LEU A 99 -0.98 -11.19 7.21
N GLY A 100 -1.47 -10.98 5.98
CA GLY A 100 -2.35 -11.93 5.30
C GLY A 100 -1.71 -13.31 5.08
N VAL A 101 -0.44 -13.34 4.68
CA VAL A 101 0.34 -14.60 4.59
C VAL A 101 0.47 -15.24 5.97
N ALA A 102 0.88 -14.48 6.98
CA ALA A 102 1.03 -14.99 8.35
C ALA A 102 -0.29 -15.51 8.94
N PHE A 103 -1.42 -14.87 8.62
CA PHE A 103 -2.76 -15.34 8.98
C PHE A 103 -3.09 -16.67 8.29
N GLY A 104 -2.84 -16.78 6.98
CA GLY A 104 -3.02 -18.02 6.22
C GLY A 104 -2.15 -19.18 6.76
N GLU A 105 -0.96 -18.88 7.26
CA GLU A 105 -0.07 -19.83 7.96
C GLU A 105 -0.48 -20.10 9.42
N SER A 106 -1.64 -19.60 9.86
CA SER A 106 -2.15 -19.77 11.23
C SER A 106 -1.20 -19.26 12.33
N ARG A 107 -0.39 -18.23 12.04
CA ARG A 107 0.53 -17.63 13.03
C ARG A 107 -0.18 -16.78 14.09
N PHE A 108 -1.37 -16.29 13.77
CA PHE A 108 -2.26 -15.56 14.67
C PHE A 108 -3.72 -15.73 14.25
N LYS A 109 -4.65 -15.35 15.13
CA LYS A 109 -6.08 -15.19 14.85
C LYS A 109 -6.44 -13.71 14.90
N LEU A 110 -7.43 -13.31 14.11
CA LEU A 110 -7.91 -11.93 14.08
C LEU A 110 -8.37 -11.44 15.46
N GLU A 111 -8.91 -12.35 16.27
CA GLU A 111 -9.44 -12.08 17.61
C GLU A 111 -8.38 -12.13 18.71
N ASP A 112 -7.13 -12.47 18.37
CA ASP A 112 -6.03 -12.44 19.33
C ASP A 112 -5.81 -11.01 19.82
N ALA A 113 -5.68 -10.84 21.14
CA ALA A 113 -5.31 -9.57 21.73
C ALA A 113 -3.91 -9.15 21.26
N VAL A 114 -3.74 -7.87 20.93
CA VAL A 114 -2.44 -7.32 20.48
C VAL A 114 -1.35 -7.56 21.54
N ALA A 115 -1.72 -7.43 22.82
CA ALA A 115 -0.83 -7.64 23.96
C ALA A 115 -0.15 -9.02 23.99
N ARG A 116 -0.73 -10.03 23.31
CA ARG A 116 -0.12 -11.35 23.15
C ARG A 116 1.20 -11.30 22.36
N PHE A 117 1.30 -10.40 21.39
CA PHE A 117 2.45 -10.27 20.50
C PHE A 117 3.34 -9.09 20.88
N TYR A 118 2.76 -8.06 21.51
CA TYR A 118 3.49 -6.89 21.93
C TYR A 118 3.08 -6.45 23.35
N PRO A 119 3.86 -6.84 24.39
CA PRO A 119 3.48 -6.65 25.80
C PRO A 119 3.06 -5.23 26.20
N PRO A 120 3.63 -4.13 25.66
CA PRO A 120 3.17 -2.78 26.01
C PRO A 120 1.68 -2.52 25.74
N PHE A 121 1.05 -3.25 24.82
CA PHE A 121 -0.41 -3.18 24.62
C PHE A 121 -1.23 -3.83 25.75
N SER A 122 -0.60 -4.33 26.82
CA SER A 122 -1.34 -4.77 28.02
C SER A 122 -2.14 -3.64 28.67
N ALA A 123 -1.80 -2.37 28.39
CA ALA A 123 -2.61 -1.21 28.77
C ALA A 123 -3.97 -1.17 28.05
N HIS A 124 -4.09 -1.87 26.92
CA HIS A 124 -5.27 -1.92 26.05
C HIS A 124 -5.70 -3.39 25.79
N PRO A 125 -6.17 -4.10 26.83
CA PRO A 125 -6.39 -5.55 26.76
C PRO A 125 -7.47 -5.97 25.75
N ASP A 126 -8.38 -5.06 25.42
CA ASP A 126 -9.51 -5.32 24.54
C ASP A 126 -9.19 -5.13 23.05
N ILE A 127 -8.06 -4.49 22.71
CA ILE A 127 -7.65 -4.29 21.31
C ILE A 127 -7.16 -5.62 20.73
N LYS A 128 -7.79 -6.03 19.63
CA LYS A 128 -7.47 -7.23 18.87
C LYS A 128 -6.71 -6.87 17.59
N LEU A 129 -6.08 -7.86 16.97
CA LEU A 129 -5.38 -7.67 15.70
C LEU A 129 -6.30 -7.16 14.57
N GLN A 130 -7.55 -7.60 14.52
CA GLN A 130 -8.53 -7.08 13.55
C GLN A 130 -8.83 -5.59 13.72
N ASP A 131 -8.85 -5.09 14.96
CA ASP A 131 -9.18 -3.69 15.24
C ASP A 131 -8.04 -2.80 14.74
N LEU A 132 -6.80 -3.26 14.93
CA LEU A 132 -5.65 -2.66 14.27
C LEU A 132 -5.82 -2.69 12.76
N LEU A 133 -6.09 -3.83 12.11
CA LEU A 133 -6.21 -3.90 10.64
C LEU A 133 -7.34 -3.03 10.04
N HIS A 134 -8.37 -2.72 10.81
CA HIS A 134 -9.47 -1.84 10.41
C HIS A 134 -9.27 -0.37 10.79
N TRP A 135 -8.12 -0.01 11.37
CA TRP A 135 -7.85 1.32 11.93
C TRP A 135 -8.91 1.75 12.96
N ALA A 136 -9.43 0.78 13.72
CA ALA A 136 -10.52 0.92 14.69
C ALA A 136 -10.03 0.64 16.12
N SER A 137 -8.78 1.00 16.44
CA SER A 137 -8.19 0.69 17.76
C SER A 137 -8.82 1.43 18.94
N GLY A 138 -9.59 2.51 18.68
CA GLY A 138 -10.15 3.38 19.72
C GLY A 138 -9.12 4.24 20.47
N LEU A 139 -7.83 4.18 20.11
CA LEU A 139 -6.78 5.00 20.71
C LEU A 139 -7.03 6.49 20.44
N ASP A 140 -6.77 7.33 21.44
CA ASP A 140 -6.80 8.79 21.34
C ASP A 140 -5.62 9.25 20.48
N TRP A 141 -5.85 9.34 19.16
CA TRP A 141 -4.82 9.58 18.17
C TRP A 141 -5.11 10.85 17.35
N GLN A 142 -4.15 11.77 17.33
CA GLN A 142 -4.26 13.03 16.60
C GLN A 142 -3.50 12.98 15.27
N GLU A 143 -4.25 12.90 14.17
CA GLU A 143 -3.73 12.75 12.80
C GLU A 143 -3.47 14.10 12.10
N ASP A 144 -3.69 15.24 12.77
CA ASP A 144 -3.47 16.56 12.15
C ASP A 144 -1.99 16.80 11.83
N TYR A 145 -1.68 17.20 10.60
CA TYR A 145 -0.31 17.46 10.14
C TYR A 145 0.08 18.95 10.18
N GLU A 146 -0.90 19.86 10.20
CA GLU A 146 -0.71 21.25 9.82
C GLU A 146 -1.02 22.27 10.94
N TYR A 147 -1.99 21.97 11.83
CA TYR A 147 -2.56 23.02 12.70
C TYR A 147 -1.80 23.25 14.02
N ALA A 148 -0.98 22.30 14.47
CA ALA A 148 -0.02 22.47 15.57
C ALA A 148 0.90 21.23 15.62
N PRO A 149 2.08 21.23 14.98
CA PRO A 149 2.92 20.04 14.88
C PRO A 149 3.36 19.46 16.24
N LEU A 150 3.21 20.23 17.33
CA LEU A 150 3.48 19.78 18.70
C LEU A 150 2.40 18.83 19.27
N ASN A 151 1.16 18.90 18.77
CA ASN A 151 0.02 18.10 19.25
C ASN A 151 -0.31 16.93 18.32
N SER A 152 0.30 16.87 17.13
CA SER A 152 0.14 15.76 16.21
C SER A 152 0.81 14.50 16.75
N SER A 153 0.02 13.44 16.96
CA SER A 153 0.56 12.12 17.32
C SER A 153 1.47 11.60 16.21
N VAL A 154 1.14 11.84 14.94
CA VAL A 154 1.94 11.38 13.80
C VAL A 154 3.28 12.09 13.71
N VAL A 155 3.30 13.43 13.77
CA VAL A 155 4.57 14.19 13.69
C VAL A 155 5.45 13.85 14.90
N ALA A 156 4.85 13.72 16.08
CA ALA A 156 5.58 13.33 17.28
C ALA A 156 6.16 11.90 17.18
N MET A 157 5.39 10.97 16.60
CA MET A 157 5.83 9.60 16.34
C MET A 157 6.96 9.54 15.32
N LEU A 158 6.83 10.23 14.18
CA LEU A 158 7.78 10.12 13.07
C LEU A 158 9.09 10.86 13.32
N TYR A 159 9.02 12.04 13.97
CA TYR A 159 10.15 12.97 13.98
C TYR A 159 10.69 13.31 15.37
N THR A 160 9.97 12.99 16.46
CA THR A 160 10.39 13.37 17.82
C THR A 160 10.31 12.21 18.82
N ARG A 161 9.41 12.29 19.80
CA ARG A 161 9.33 11.41 20.98
C ARG A 161 9.16 9.94 20.61
N GLY A 162 8.36 9.63 19.60
CA GLY A 162 8.10 8.25 19.19
C GLY A 162 9.10 7.69 18.17
N ARG A 163 10.03 8.50 17.66
CA ARG A 163 10.91 8.10 16.54
C ARG A 163 11.79 6.89 16.90
N GLY A 164 12.18 6.77 18.16
CA GLY A 164 13.00 5.65 18.63
C GLY A 164 12.24 4.34 18.81
N ASP A 165 10.92 4.40 18.99
CA ASP A 165 10.06 3.25 19.24
C ASP A 165 8.58 3.62 18.99
N MET A 166 8.16 3.50 17.73
CA MET A 166 6.83 3.93 17.29
C MET A 166 5.73 3.04 17.87
N ALA A 167 5.97 1.74 18.02
CA ALA A 167 5.00 0.80 18.55
C ALA A 167 4.71 1.07 20.03
N ARG A 168 5.76 1.31 20.85
CA ARG A 168 5.56 1.72 22.24
C ARG A 168 4.89 3.07 22.35
N TYR A 169 5.32 4.05 21.54
CA TYR A 169 4.68 5.36 21.51
C TYR A 169 3.17 5.24 21.26
N THR A 170 2.74 4.44 20.29
CA THR A 170 1.32 4.17 20.03
C THR A 170 0.64 3.48 21.22
N ALA A 171 1.27 2.45 21.82
CA ALA A 171 0.70 1.74 22.97
C ALA A 171 0.49 2.63 24.21
N GLU A 172 1.30 3.69 24.36
CA GLU A 172 1.21 4.65 25.47
C GLU A 172 0.09 5.69 25.30
N HIS A 173 -0.59 5.74 24.15
CA HIS A 173 -1.74 6.64 23.97
C HIS A 173 -2.92 6.17 24.82
N GLY A 174 -3.70 7.15 25.30
CA GLY A 174 -4.97 6.87 25.95
C GLY A 174 -6.00 6.31 24.98
N THR A 175 -7.17 6.00 25.51
CA THR A 175 -8.32 5.52 24.74
C THR A 175 -9.34 6.63 24.61
N ALA A 176 -9.79 6.92 23.38
CA ALA A 176 -10.86 7.88 23.11
C ALA A 176 -12.23 7.18 23.00
N SER A 177 -12.26 5.95 22.47
CA SER A 177 -13.46 5.13 22.33
C SER A 177 -13.14 3.65 22.48
N ALA A 178 -14.16 2.81 22.67
CA ALA A 178 -13.96 1.38 22.51
C ALA A 178 -13.50 1.05 21.07
N PRO A 179 -12.73 -0.03 20.88
CA PRO A 179 -12.44 -0.59 19.56
C PRO A 179 -13.71 -1.08 18.84
#